data_AF-A0A838FGI3-F1
#
_entry.id   AF-A0A838FGI3-F1
#
_cell.length_a   1.000
_cell.length_b   1.000
_cell.length_c   1.000
_cell.angle_alpha   90.00
_cell.angle_beta   90.00
_cell.angle_gamma   90.00
#
_symmetry.space_group_name_H-M   'P 1'
#
loop_
_entity.id
_entity.type
_entity.pdbx_description
1 polymer ?
#
loop_
_entity_poly.entity_id
_entity_poly.type
_entity_poly.pdbx_seq_one_letter_code
_entity_poly.pdbx_strand_id
1 'polypeptide(L)'
;MSAKLRGPGWYRAALAMPLTLAVTVGMVAGARALLGHPVVFEGEVLVTFSLITVPFAFLIGMGCFDYWFRWASGAPTVPEDHSGHGARSWHDYFRVNTDHKVIGIQYIVTTFVFFVIGGLSAMLIRAELAAPGTQFVDPNTYNGLFSVHASLMIFLFVIPAFSGIANYVIPLMIGAPDMAFPRLNALSYWMLPIAGTMMVASYAAPGGAFATGWTAYAPLSAQMPLGQTFFTIAVQFAGASSIATALNFLVTIITMRAPGMTFFRMPLLVWANFTTSLLVVIATPFIAGSQFFILLDRALGMNFFDNTNSGDVLMYQHVFWFYSHPAVYIMMLPGFGIVSEVISTHARKPIFGYRMMAFSLVAIVILGFTVWAHHMFVSGMANWLRVPMMITTLLIAVPTGIKIFSWLATLWRGAIHLTTPMLFALGFITMFTLGGISGIMLGLIP
;
A
#
# COMPACT_ATOMS: atom_id res chain seq x y z
N MET A 1 -24.34 -13.61 -27.13
CA MET A 1 -24.37 -12.96 -25.80
C MET A 1 -24.00 -13.93 -24.66
N SER A 2 -24.59 -15.13 -24.61
CA SER A 2 -24.34 -16.15 -23.57
C SER A 2 -22.86 -16.54 -23.36
N ALA A 3 -22.07 -16.72 -24.44
CA ALA A 3 -20.65 -17.11 -24.31
C ALA A 3 -19.76 -16.03 -23.64
N LYS A 4 -20.03 -14.74 -23.89
CA LYS A 4 -19.28 -13.62 -23.27
C LYS A 4 -19.58 -13.45 -21.79
N LEU A 5 -20.76 -13.85 -21.34
CA LEU A 5 -21.17 -13.84 -19.92
C LEU A 5 -20.58 -15.02 -19.13
N ARG A 6 -20.22 -16.11 -19.82
CA ARG A 6 -19.61 -17.31 -19.21
C ARG A 6 -18.08 -17.25 -19.14
N GLY A 7 -17.44 -16.49 -20.03
CA GLY A 7 -15.98 -16.31 -20.02
C GLY A 7 -15.51 -15.31 -18.95
N PRO A 8 -14.27 -15.45 -18.43
CA PRO A 8 -13.71 -14.46 -17.50
C PRO A 8 -13.57 -13.08 -18.15
N GLY A 9 -13.82 -12.04 -17.35
CA GLY A 9 -13.65 -10.63 -17.73
C GLY A 9 -14.84 -9.76 -17.34
N TRP A 10 -14.85 -8.54 -17.86
CA TRP A 10 -15.78 -7.48 -17.45
C TRP A 10 -17.26 -7.85 -17.53
N TYR A 11 -17.70 -8.60 -18.55
CA TYR A 11 -19.11 -9.00 -18.68
C TYR A 11 -19.55 -9.96 -17.56
N ARG A 12 -18.70 -10.94 -17.22
CA ARG A 12 -18.96 -11.86 -16.11
C ARG A 12 -18.89 -11.12 -14.76
N ALA A 13 -17.94 -10.22 -14.59
CA ALA A 13 -17.86 -9.38 -13.39
C ALA A 13 -19.08 -8.46 -13.22
N ALA A 14 -19.52 -7.80 -14.30
CA ALA A 14 -20.70 -6.93 -14.30
C ALA A 14 -22.00 -7.68 -13.97
N LEU A 15 -22.09 -8.98 -14.29
CA LEU A 15 -23.21 -9.83 -13.90
C LEU A 15 -23.05 -10.37 -12.46
N ALA A 16 -21.85 -10.79 -12.08
CA ALA A 16 -21.58 -11.41 -10.79
C ALA A 16 -21.80 -10.44 -9.62
N MET A 17 -21.35 -9.19 -9.73
CA MET A 17 -21.48 -8.19 -8.68
C MET A 17 -22.93 -7.94 -8.21
N PRO A 18 -23.90 -7.59 -9.08
CA PRO A 18 -25.29 -7.36 -8.64
C PRO A 18 -25.97 -8.63 -8.16
N LEU A 19 -25.66 -9.80 -8.73
CA LEU A 19 -26.18 -11.08 -8.24
C LEU A 19 -25.69 -11.38 -6.82
N THR A 20 -24.39 -11.21 -6.58
CA THR A 20 -23.81 -11.38 -5.23
C THR A 20 -24.37 -10.37 -4.26
N LEU A 21 -24.57 -9.11 -4.67
CA LEU A 21 -25.23 -8.12 -3.83
C LEU A 21 -26.65 -8.57 -3.43
N ALA A 22 -27.46 -9.04 -4.37
CA ALA A 22 -28.80 -9.53 -4.09
C ALA A 22 -28.79 -10.75 -3.14
N VAL A 23 -27.85 -11.68 -3.32
CA VAL A 23 -27.65 -12.82 -2.42
C VAL A 23 -27.24 -12.35 -1.02
N THR A 24 -26.26 -11.43 -0.91
CA THR A 24 -25.81 -10.87 0.37
C THR A 24 -26.96 -10.17 1.09
N VAL A 25 -27.76 -9.38 0.37
CA VAL A 25 -28.98 -8.74 0.91
C VAL A 25 -29.94 -9.80 1.47
N GLY A 26 -30.24 -10.85 0.68
CA GLY A 26 -31.12 -11.93 1.09
C GLY A 26 -30.60 -12.72 2.30
N MET A 27 -29.29 -12.99 2.35
CA MET A 27 -28.64 -13.68 3.46
C MET A 27 -28.69 -12.85 4.75
N VAL A 28 -28.39 -11.55 4.68
CA VAL A 28 -28.46 -10.64 5.82
C VAL A 28 -29.90 -10.53 6.32
N ALA A 29 -30.86 -10.35 5.41
CA ALA A 29 -32.29 -10.32 5.73
C ALA A 29 -32.75 -11.61 6.41
N GLY A 30 -32.37 -12.77 5.86
CA GLY A 30 -32.70 -14.09 6.41
C GLY A 30 -32.08 -14.32 7.79
N ALA A 31 -30.80 -14.00 7.97
CA ALA A 31 -30.11 -14.12 9.25
C ALA A 31 -30.76 -13.24 10.33
N ARG A 32 -31.11 -11.99 9.99
CA ARG A 32 -31.81 -11.09 10.92
C ARG A 32 -33.19 -11.62 11.30
N ALA A 33 -33.95 -12.12 10.33
CA ALA A 33 -35.26 -12.74 10.58
C ALA A 33 -35.14 -13.95 11.52
N LEU A 34 -34.15 -14.81 11.31
CA LEU A 34 -33.88 -15.98 12.16
C LEU A 34 -33.48 -15.61 13.59
N LEU A 35 -32.81 -14.48 13.77
CA LEU A 35 -32.41 -13.94 15.07
C LEU A 35 -33.51 -13.08 15.73
N GLY A 36 -34.70 -12.99 15.14
CA GLY A 36 -35.81 -12.19 15.67
C GLY A 36 -35.62 -10.68 15.53
N HIS A 37 -34.64 -10.24 14.74
CA HIS A 37 -34.45 -8.83 14.42
C HIS A 37 -35.38 -8.40 13.27
N PRO A 38 -35.84 -7.13 13.25
CA PRO A 38 -36.55 -6.60 12.09
C PRO A 38 -35.73 -6.77 10.81
N VAL A 39 -36.40 -7.17 9.73
CA VAL A 39 -35.85 -7.23 8.36
C VAL A 39 -35.73 -5.81 7.77
N VAL A 40 -35.28 -4.88 8.61
CA VAL A 40 -34.95 -3.52 8.25
C VAL A 40 -33.51 -3.54 7.73
N PHE A 41 -33.28 -2.86 6.61
CA PHE A 41 -31.94 -2.67 6.05
C PHE A 41 -31.13 -1.75 6.97
N GLU A 42 -30.55 -2.29 8.04
CA GLU A 42 -29.51 -1.59 8.77
C GLU A 42 -28.32 -1.38 7.82
N GLY A 43 -28.11 -0.11 7.45
CA GLY A 43 -27.15 0.27 6.43
C GLY A 43 -25.74 -0.22 6.74
N GLU A 44 -25.34 -0.21 8.02
CA GLU A 44 -24.00 -0.63 8.42
C GLU A 44 -23.72 -2.12 8.20
N VAL A 45 -24.61 -3.00 8.64
CA VAL A 45 -24.45 -4.45 8.45
C VAL A 45 -24.45 -4.78 6.96
N LEU A 46 -25.44 -4.28 6.22
CA LEU A 46 -25.57 -4.58 4.79
C LEU A 46 -24.37 -4.07 4.00
N VAL A 47 -23.93 -2.83 4.24
CA VAL A 47 -22.80 -2.23 3.53
C VAL A 47 -21.50 -2.95 3.91
N THR A 48 -21.29 -3.30 5.18
CA THR A 48 -20.12 -4.07 5.62
C THR A 48 -19.99 -5.38 4.86
N PHE A 49 -21.05 -6.21 4.82
CA PHE A 49 -21.02 -7.47 4.07
C PHE A 49 -20.91 -7.26 2.55
N SER A 50 -21.55 -6.22 2.01
CA SER A 50 -21.47 -5.91 0.57
C SER A 50 -20.07 -5.47 0.14
N LEU A 51 -19.40 -4.67 0.97
CA LEU A 51 -18.01 -4.23 0.77
C LEU A 51 -17.00 -5.38 0.86
N ILE A 52 -17.37 -6.54 1.39
CA ILE A 52 -16.53 -7.74 1.38
C ILE A 52 -16.89 -8.61 0.18
N THR A 53 -18.17 -8.97 0.05
CA THR A 53 -18.62 -10.00 -0.90
C THR A 53 -18.61 -9.55 -2.36
N VAL A 54 -19.02 -8.32 -2.67
CA VAL A 54 -19.09 -7.81 -4.04
C VAL A 54 -17.71 -7.70 -4.69
N PRO A 55 -16.66 -7.20 -4.01
CA PRO A 55 -15.31 -7.24 -4.55
C PRO A 55 -14.77 -8.64 -4.85
N PHE A 56 -15.04 -9.63 -4.01
CA PHE A 56 -14.66 -11.02 -4.31
C PHE A 56 -15.39 -11.53 -5.55
N ALA A 57 -16.69 -11.22 -5.70
CA ALA A 57 -17.43 -11.53 -6.91
C ALA A 57 -16.86 -10.85 -8.16
N PHE A 58 -16.39 -9.60 -8.04
CA PHE A 58 -15.67 -8.91 -9.09
C PHE A 58 -14.38 -9.65 -9.48
N LEU A 59 -13.52 -9.99 -8.52
CA LEU A 59 -12.27 -10.72 -8.76
C LEU A 59 -12.51 -12.10 -9.40
N ILE A 60 -13.52 -12.82 -8.92
CA ILE A 60 -13.97 -14.10 -9.51
C ILE A 60 -14.46 -13.89 -10.94
N GLY A 61 -15.28 -12.86 -11.17
CA GLY A 61 -15.82 -12.54 -12.49
C GLY A 61 -14.74 -12.13 -13.49
N MET A 62 -13.73 -11.39 -13.05
CA MET A 62 -12.56 -11.03 -13.84
C MET A 62 -11.67 -12.23 -14.18
N GLY A 63 -11.82 -13.34 -13.45
CA GLY A 63 -11.07 -14.59 -13.67
C GLY A 63 -9.83 -14.71 -12.80
N CYS A 64 -9.62 -13.86 -11.80
CA CYS A 64 -8.47 -13.92 -10.91
C CYS A 64 -8.37 -15.28 -10.19
N PHE A 65 -9.50 -15.93 -9.94
CA PHE A 65 -9.59 -17.22 -9.23
C PHE A 65 -9.77 -18.46 -10.13
N ASP A 66 -9.91 -18.29 -11.45
CA ASP A 66 -10.29 -19.38 -12.36
C ASP A 66 -9.28 -20.53 -12.34
N TYR A 67 -7.98 -20.24 -12.23
CA TYR A 67 -6.95 -21.27 -12.11
C TYR A 67 -7.13 -22.11 -10.84
N TRP A 68 -7.26 -21.48 -9.67
CA TRP A 68 -7.38 -22.19 -8.40
C TRP A 68 -8.69 -22.97 -8.32
N PHE A 69 -9.79 -22.47 -8.88
CA PHE A 69 -11.04 -23.23 -8.96
C PHE A 69 -10.95 -24.44 -9.89
N ARG A 70 -10.29 -24.30 -11.06
CA ARG A 70 -10.04 -25.45 -11.95
C ARG A 70 -9.17 -26.49 -11.27
N TRP A 71 -8.07 -26.06 -10.64
CA TRP A 71 -7.18 -26.94 -9.90
C TRP A 71 -7.91 -27.67 -8.76
N ALA A 72 -8.66 -26.95 -7.92
CA ALA A 72 -9.39 -27.53 -6.80
C ALA A 72 -10.51 -28.49 -7.22
N SER A 73 -11.12 -28.27 -8.40
CA SER A 73 -12.14 -29.15 -8.97
C SER A 73 -11.57 -30.33 -9.79
N GLY A 74 -10.25 -30.41 -9.97
CA GLY A 74 -9.61 -31.40 -10.83
C GLY A 74 -9.81 -31.16 -12.34
N ALA A 75 -10.35 -30.00 -12.73
CA ALA A 75 -10.52 -29.62 -14.12
C ALA A 75 -9.16 -29.23 -14.77
N PRO A 76 -8.99 -29.40 -16.10
CA PRO A 76 -7.77 -29.00 -16.78
C PRO A 76 -7.44 -27.52 -16.54
N THR A 77 -6.22 -27.27 -16.06
CA THR A 77 -5.68 -25.92 -15.87
C THR A 77 -5.07 -25.42 -17.19
N VAL A 78 -5.09 -24.10 -17.38
CA VAL A 78 -4.42 -23.47 -18.52
C VAL A 78 -2.96 -23.21 -18.13
N PRO A 79 -1.98 -23.77 -18.86
CA PRO A 79 -0.56 -23.51 -18.62
C PRO A 79 -0.25 -22.02 -18.72
N GLU A 80 0.72 -21.56 -17.93
CA GLU A 80 1.26 -20.21 -18.10
C GLU A 80 2.17 -20.22 -19.35
N ASP A 81 1.89 -19.34 -20.31
CA ASP A 81 2.75 -19.15 -21.48
C ASP A 81 3.76 -18.04 -21.18
N HIS A 82 5.00 -18.42 -20.91
CA HIS A 82 6.11 -17.50 -20.71
C HIS A 82 6.93 -17.26 -21.99
N SER A 83 6.50 -17.77 -23.14
CA SER A 83 7.24 -17.61 -24.40
C SER A 83 7.02 -16.24 -25.05
N GLY A 84 5.90 -15.58 -24.76
CA GLY A 84 5.56 -14.24 -25.20
C GLY A 84 5.55 -13.25 -24.05
N HIS A 85 6.27 -12.14 -24.21
CA HIS A 85 6.44 -11.15 -23.17
C HIS A 85 5.82 -9.79 -23.52
N GLY A 86 5.13 -9.18 -22.57
CA GLY A 86 4.47 -7.88 -22.71
C GLY A 86 3.04 -7.94 -23.31
N ALA A 87 2.42 -6.77 -23.44
CA ALA A 87 1.08 -6.64 -24.00
C ALA A 87 1.12 -6.71 -25.54
N ARG A 88 0.18 -7.47 -26.13
CA ARG A 88 -0.03 -7.53 -27.59
C ARG A 88 -1.09 -6.53 -28.05
N SER A 89 -1.99 -6.15 -27.14
CA SER A 89 -3.05 -5.17 -27.36
C SER A 89 -3.26 -4.32 -26.11
N TRP A 90 -3.76 -3.10 -26.28
CA TRP A 90 -4.15 -2.24 -25.15
C TRP A 90 -5.22 -2.90 -24.26
N HIS A 91 -6.04 -3.80 -24.81
CA HIS A 91 -7.03 -4.57 -24.06
C HIS A 91 -6.40 -5.47 -22.97
N ASP A 92 -5.13 -5.85 -23.11
CA ASP A 92 -4.45 -6.74 -22.16
C ASP A 92 -4.28 -6.07 -20.79
N TYR A 93 -4.15 -4.74 -20.76
CA TYR A 93 -4.08 -3.96 -19.53
C TYR A 93 -5.40 -3.89 -18.77
N PHE A 94 -6.53 -4.23 -19.43
CA PHE A 94 -7.86 -4.25 -18.82
C PHE A 94 -8.32 -5.68 -18.49
N ARG A 95 -7.42 -6.67 -18.50
CA ARG A 95 -7.75 -8.06 -18.19
C ARG A 95 -6.73 -8.65 -17.22
N VAL A 96 -7.09 -9.77 -16.61
CA VAL A 96 -6.15 -10.55 -15.80
C VAL A 96 -5.04 -11.04 -16.74
N ASN A 97 -3.80 -10.67 -16.42
CA ASN A 97 -2.60 -11.03 -17.15
C ASN A 97 -1.53 -11.47 -16.13
N THR A 98 -0.70 -12.45 -16.46
CA THR A 98 0.34 -12.98 -15.58
C THR A 98 1.72 -12.38 -15.85
N ASP A 99 1.94 -11.71 -16.98
CA ASP A 99 3.24 -11.14 -17.33
C ASP A 99 3.58 -9.93 -16.44
N HIS A 100 4.73 -10.01 -15.75
CA HIS A 100 5.22 -8.97 -14.84
C HIS A 100 5.37 -7.57 -15.45
N LYS A 101 5.63 -7.45 -16.77
CA LYS A 101 5.70 -6.16 -17.46
C LYS A 101 4.31 -5.58 -17.65
N VAL A 102 3.32 -6.39 -18.01
CA VAL A 102 1.92 -5.94 -18.14
C VAL A 102 1.39 -5.49 -16.78
N ILE A 103 1.61 -6.31 -15.75
CA ILE A 103 1.22 -6.01 -14.37
C ILE A 103 1.94 -4.75 -13.86
N GLY A 104 3.23 -4.59 -14.17
CA GLY A 104 4.00 -3.39 -13.81
C GLY A 104 3.37 -2.11 -14.38
N ILE A 105 3.00 -2.11 -15.66
CA ILE A 105 2.31 -0.96 -16.30
C ILE A 105 0.90 -0.76 -15.72
N GLN A 106 0.17 -1.84 -15.48
CA GLN A 106 -1.13 -1.83 -14.81
C GLN A 106 -1.08 -1.09 -13.45
N TYR A 107 -0.09 -1.41 -12.62
CA TYR A 107 0.16 -0.68 -11.36
C TYR A 107 0.45 0.80 -11.62
N ILE A 108 1.38 1.13 -12.51
CA ILE A 108 1.81 2.52 -12.77
C ILE A 108 0.68 3.40 -13.32
N VAL A 109 -0.16 2.88 -14.21
CA VAL A 109 -1.28 3.67 -14.74
C VAL A 109 -2.35 3.85 -13.66
N THR A 110 -2.72 2.78 -12.96
CA THR A 110 -3.74 2.83 -11.90
C THR A 110 -3.35 3.76 -10.77
N THR A 111 -2.12 3.63 -10.28
CA THR A 111 -1.59 4.44 -9.18
C THR A 111 -1.50 5.93 -9.57
N PHE A 112 -1.19 6.22 -10.84
CA PHE A 112 -1.16 7.59 -11.35
C PHE A 112 -2.55 8.22 -11.47
N VAL A 113 -3.59 7.42 -11.79
CA VAL A 113 -4.98 7.89 -11.74
C VAL A 113 -5.35 8.31 -10.31
N PHE A 114 -5.04 7.49 -9.31
CA PHE A 114 -5.29 7.85 -7.91
C PHE A 114 -4.42 9.01 -7.42
N PHE A 115 -3.20 9.15 -7.94
CA PHE A 115 -2.37 10.34 -7.72
C PHE A 115 -3.06 11.61 -8.19
N VAL A 116 -3.63 11.61 -9.40
CA VAL A 116 -4.36 12.78 -9.92
C VAL A 116 -5.60 13.06 -9.05
N ILE A 117 -6.38 12.04 -8.70
CA ILE A 117 -7.58 12.21 -7.84
C ILE A 117 -7.19 12.81 -6.49
N GLY A 118 -6.22 12.21 -5.79
CA GLY A 118 -5.78 12.74 -4.51
C GLY A 118 -5.10 14.10 -4.64
N GLY A 119 -4.36 14.36 -5.72
CA GLY A 119 -3.77 15.66 -6.01
C GLY A 119 -4.81 16.75 -6.17
N LEU A 120 -5.91 16.47 -6.88
CA LEU A 120 -7.05 17.38 -7.01
C LEU A 120 -7.73 17.63 -5.65
N SER A 121 -7.91 16.60 -4.82
CA SER A 121 -8.38 16.78 -3.44
C SER A 121 -7.44 17.69 -2.63
N ALA A 122 -6.12 17.57 -2.81
CA ALA A 122 -5.15 18.44 -2.17
C ALA A 122 -5.30 19.91 -2.60
N MET A 123 -5.60 20.14 -3.89
CA MET A 123 -5.85 21.50 -4.38
C MET A 123 -7.08 22.13 -3.74
N LEU A 124 -8.14 21.35 -3.50
CA LEU A 124 -9.33 21.83 -2.78
C LEU A 124 -9.02 22.14 -1.31
N ILE A 125 -8.23 21.30 -0.63
CA ILE A 125 -7.75 21.57 0.74
C ILE A 125 -6.97 22.89 0.78
N ARG A 126 -6.07 23.12 -0.18
CA ARG A 126 -5.28 24.36 -0.24
C ARG A 126 -6.12 25.58 -0.61
N ALA A 127 -7.14 25.41 -1.44
CA ALA A 127 -8.10 26.47 -1.74
C ALA A 127 -8.91 26.87 -0.50
N GLU A 128 -9.37 25.89 0.30
CA GLU A 128 -10.05 26.16 1.57
C GLU A 128 -9.15 26.92 2.56
N LEU A 129 -7.86 26.58 2.60
CA LEU A 129 -6.89 27.23 3.49
C LEU A 129 -6.31 28.54 2.95
N ALA A 130 -6.86 29.10 1.86
CA ALA A 130 -6.32 30.32 1.24
C ALA A 130 -6.52 31.58 2.11
N ALA A 131 -7.53 31.58 2.98
CA ALA A 131 -7.80 32.65 3.94
C ALA A 131 -8.44 32.09 5.22
N PRO A 132 -8.37 32.82 6.37
CA PRO A 132 -9.06 32.41 7.59
C PRO A 132 -10.59 32.35 7.43
N GLY A 133 -11.23 31.40 8.10
CA GLY A 133 -12.67 31.15 8.01
C GLY A 133 -13.03 30.11 6.94
N THR A 134 -14.31 29.79 6.79
CA THR A 134 -14.80 28.86 5.76
C THR A 134 -14.87 29.54 4.40
N GLN A 135 -14.29 28.93 3.37
CA GLN A 135 -14.22 29.50 2.01
C GLN A 135 -15.12 28.76 1.02
N PHE A 136 -14.92 27.45 0.87
CA PHE A 136 -15.53 26.60 -0.16
C PHE A 136 -16.26 25.39 0.40
N VAL A 137 -15.72 24.76 1.45
CA VAL A 137 -16.24 23.50 1.99
C VAL A 137 -16.46 23.56 3.50
N ASP A 138 -17.51 22.90 3.98
CA ASP A 138 -17.77 22.80 5.41
C ASP A 138 -16.73 21.89 6.11
N PRO A 139 -16.61 21.96 7.46
CA PRO A 139 -15.62 21.19 8.21
C PRO A 139 -15.67 19.66 8.01
N ASN A 140 -16.85 19.07 7.81
CA ASN A 140 -16.96 17.63 7.59
C ASN A 140 -16.42 17.25 6.21
N THR A 141 -16.80 18.02 5.19
CA THR A 141 -16.28 17.85 3.83
C THR A 141 -14.77 18.05 3.78
N TYR A 142 -14.23 19.04 4.49
CA TYR A 142 -12.78 19.26 4.62
C TYR A 142 -12.08 18.05 5.24
N ASN A 143 -12.60 17.51 6.35
CA ASN A 143 -12.03 16.33 6.98
C ASN A 143 -12.07 15.11 6.05
N GLY A 144 -13.15 14.94 5.28
CA GLY A 144 -13.26 13.92 4.23
C GLY A 144 -12.21 14.09 3.12
N LEU A 145 -12.05 15.30 2.59
CA LEU A 145 -11.00 15.65 1.60
C LEU A 145 -9.61 15.30 2.11
N PHE A 146 -9.27 15.73 3.33
CA PHE A 146 -7.97 15.46 3.93
C PHE A 146 -7.71 13.97 4.12
N SER A 147 -8.70 13.25 4.65
CA SER A 147 -8.57 11.84 4.95
C SER A 147 -8.41 11.01 3.67
N VAL A 148 -9.30 11.19 2.69
CA VAL A 148 -9.26 10.46 1.42
C VAL A 148 -8.00 10.82 0.62
N HIS A 149 -7.62 12.09 0.55
CA HIS A 149 -6.37 12.52 -0.08
C HIS A 149 -5.17 11.73 0.47
N ALA A 150 -4.99 11.76 1.80
CA ALA A 150 -3.83 11.15 2.44
C ALA A 150 -3.81 9.62 2.24
N SER A 151 -4.95 8.95 2.37
CA SER A 151 -5.03 7.51 2.14
C SER A 151 -4.77 7.12 0.69
N LEU A 152 -5.24 7.90 -0.30
CA LEU A 152 -4.91 7.67 -1.70
C LEU A 152 -3.42 7.85 -1.96
N MET A 153 -2.79 8.89 -1.41
CA MET A 153 -1.34 9.09 -1.60
C MET A 153 -0.52 7.94 -0.99
N ILE A 154 -0.90 7.46 0.19
CA ILE A 154 -0.15 6.43 0.93
C ILE A 154 -0.39 5.04 0.35
N PHE A 155 -1.65 4.61 0.31
CA PHE A 155 -2.00 3.23 -0.02
C PHE A 155 -2.14 2.98 -1.52
N LEU A 156 -2.45 4.02 -2.31
CA LEU A 156 -2.78 3.88 -3.73
C LEU A 156 -1.76 4.54 -4.65
N PHE A 157 -0.90 5.45 -4.16
CA PHE A 157 0.14 6.09 -4.95
C PHE A 157 1.56 5.63 -4.60
N VAL A 158 2.12 6.09 -3.48
CA VAL A 158 3.57 5.97 -3.22
C VAL A 158 4.01 4.51 -3.15
N ILE A 159 3.33 3.68 -2.35
CA ILE A 159 3.68 2.25 -2.22
C ILE A 159 3.46 1.51 -3.55
N PRO A 160 2.28 1.59 -4.20
CA PRO A 160 2.05 0.81 -5.41
C PRO A 160 2.81 1.29 -6.64
N ALA A 161 3.16 2.58 -6.75
CA ALA A 161 4.00 3.08 -7.84
C ALA A 161 5.37 2.41 -7.82
N PHE A 162 5.99 2.27 -6.65
CA PHE A 162 7.25 1.54 -6.54
C PHE A 162 7.07 0.04 -6.80
N SER A 163 5.98 -0.57 -6.35
CA SER A 163 5.67 -1.96 -6.71
C SER A 163 5.48 -2.17 -8.21
N GLY A 164 4.90 -1.19 -8.93
CA GLY A 164 4.73 -1.23 -10.38
C GLY A 164 6.07 -1.17 -11.13
N ILE A 165 6.94 -0.24 -10.73
CA ILE A 165 8.31 -0.17 -11.27
C ILE A 165 9.03 -1.49 -11.01
N ALA A 166 9.01 -1.97 -9.76
CA ALA A 166 9.68 -3.19 -9.34
C ALA A 166 9.18 -4.42 -10.11
N ASN A 167 7.86 -4.53 -10.33
CA ASN A 167 7.27 -5.61 -11.11
C ASN A 167 7.86 -5.65 -12.52
N TYR A 168 8.01 -4.48 -13.14
CA TYR A 168 8.58 -4.38 -14.46
C TYR A 168 10.07 -4.72 -14.49
N VAL A 169 10.86 -4.11 -13.61
CA VAL A 169 12.33 -4.10 -13.74
C VAL A 169 13.05 -5.21 -12.97
N ILE A 170 12.51 -5.74 -11.89
CA ILE A 170 13.24 -6.68 -11.02
C ILE A 170 13.57 -7.99 -11.73
N PRO A 171 12.61 -8.69 -12.40
CA PRO A 171 12.95 -9.90 -13.15
C PRO A 171 14.03 -9.65 -14.21
N LEU A 172 13.96 -8.50 -14.91
CA LEU A 172 14.97 -8.09 -15.90
C LEU A 172 16.34 -7.89 -15.26
N MET A 173 16.41 -7.23 -14.11
CA MET A 173 17.65 -6.94 -13.38
C MET A 173 18.33 -8.19 -12.83
N ILE A 174 17.58 -9.24 -12.50
CA ILE A 174 18.13 -10.49 -11.96
C ILE A 174 18.26 -11.60 -13.01
N GLY A 175 17.84 -11.35 -14.25
CA GLY A 175 17.86 -12.34 -15.33
C GLY A 175 16.84 -13.47 -15.17
N ALA A 176 15.71 -13.19 -14.51
CA ALA A 176 14.59 -14.13 -14.38
C ALA A 176 13.59 -13.95 -15.55
N PRO A 177 12.94 -15.03 -16.01
CA PRO A 177 11.94 -14.95 -17.08
C PRO A 177 10.66 -14.22 -16.63
N ASP A 178 10.27 -14.40 -15.36
CA ASP A 178 9.07 -13.80 -14.76
C ASP A 178 9.21 -13.80 -13.23
N MET A 179 8.14 -13.43 -12.53
CA MET A 179 7.99 -13.54 -11.08
C MET A 179 7.78 -15.00 -10.64
N ALA A 180 8.06 -15.32 -9.37
CA ALA A 180 7.91 -16.66 -8.80
C ALA A 180 6.46 -17.16 -8.76
N PHE A 181 5.50 -16.24 -8.54
CA PHE A 181 4.08 -16.54 -8.50
C PHE A 181 3.28 -15.60 -9.43
N PRO A 182 3.30 -15.80 -10.76
CA PRO A 182 2.69 -14.88 -11.72
C PRO A 182 1.18 -14.67 -11.52
N ARG A 183 0.43 -15.73 -11.19
CA ARG A 183 -1.02 -15.63 -10.87
C ARG A 183 -1.31 -14.88 -9.58
N LEU A 184 -0.47 -15.07 -8.55
CA LEU A 184 -0.58 -14.30 -7.30
C LEU A 184 -0.29 -12.82 -7.55
N ASN A 185 0.66 -12.53 -8.44
CA ASN A 185 0.98 -11.18 -8.90
C ASN A 185 -0.20 -10.49 -9.60
N ALA A 186 -0.90 -11.24 -10.44
CA ALA A 186 -2.09 -10.74 -11.11
C ALA A 186 -3.20 -10.44 -10.09
N LEU A 187 -3.45 -11.36 -9.15
CA LEU A 187 -4.44 -11.18 -8.08
C LEU A 187 -4.08 -9.98 -7.20
N SER A 188 -2.80 -9.80 -6.83
CA SER A 188 -2.37 -8.69 -6.00
C SER A 188 -2.65 -7.34 -6.65
N TYR A 189 -2.37 -7.20 -7.95
CA TYR A 189 -2.76 -6.01 -8.70
C TYR A 189 -4.27 -5.75 -8.64
N TRP A 190 -5.11 -6.73 -8.96
CA TRP A 190 -6.56 -6.52 -9.08
C TRP A 190 -7.26 -6.20 -7.74
N MET A 191 -6.64 -6.50 -6.60
CA MET A 191 -7.12 -6.04 -5.28
C MET A 191 -6.90 -4.54 -5.05
N LEU A 192 -5.92 -3.91 -5.72
CA LEU A 192 -5.58 -2.50 -5.50
C LEU A 192 -6.63 -1.52 -6.05
N PRO A 193 -7.12 -1.62 -7.31
CA PRO A 193 -8.20 -0.77 -7.81
C PRO A 193 -9.47 -0.84 -6.96
N ILE A 194 -9.76 -2.01 -6.38
CA ILE A 194 -10.89 -2.22 -5.47
C ILE A 194 -10.73 -1.33 -4.23
N ALA A 195 -9.57 -1.39 -3.57
CA ALA A 195 -9.29 -0.59 -2.38
C ALA A 195 -9.41 0.91 -2.67
N GLY A 196 -8.83 1.39 -3.78
CA GLY A 196 -8.90 2.80 -4.16
C GLY A 196 -10.32 3.24 -4.51
N THR A 197 -11.08 2.39 -5.20
CA THR A 197 -12.49 2.66 -5.52
C THR A 197 -13.33 2.77 -4.25
N MET A 198 -13.11 1.91 -3.26
CA MET A 198 -13.81 2.00 -1.96
C MET A 198 -13.49 3.30 -1.23
N MET A 199 -12.21 3.71 -1.18
CA MET A 199 -11.81 4.95 -0.52
C MET A 199 -12.49 6.17 -1.17
N VAL A 200 -12.56 6.22 -2.50
CA VAL A 200 -13.28 7.29 -3.22
C VAL A 200 -14.79 7.18 -3.05
N ALA A 201 -15.35 5.96 -3.12
CA ALA A 201 -16.79 5.74 -2.94
C ALA A 201 -17.30 6.13 -1.55
N SER A 202 -16.41 6.24 -0.56
CA SER A 202 -16.79 6.72 0.78
C SER A 202 -17.48 8.09 0.75
N TYR A 203 -17.18 8.98 -0.22
CA TYR A 203 -17.89 10.27 -0.36
C TYR A 203 -19.39 10.11 -0.59
N ALA A 204 -19.82 9.00 -1.20
CA ALA A 204 -21.22 8.71 -1.45
C ALA A 204 -21.90 7.96 -0.28
N ALA A 205 -21.17 7.67 0.80
CA ALA A 205 -21.73 6.99 1.95
C ALA A 205 -22.64 7.94 2.77
N PRO A 206 -23.70 7.41 3.41
CA PRO A 206 -24.49 8.18 4.37
C PRO A 206 -23.61 8.79 5.47
N GLY A 207 -23.73 10.11 5.66
CA GLY A 207 -22.90 10.89 6.59
C GLY A 207 -21.59 11.42 6.01
N GLY A 208 -21.29 11.12 4.74
CA GLY A 208 -20.09 11.59 4.03
C GLY A 208 -18.93 10.59 4.06
N ALA A 209 -17.80 11.03 3.52
CA ALA A 209 -16.55 10.26 3.47
C ALA A 209 -16.01 9.89 4.85
N PHE A 210 -15.05 8.96 4.89
CA PHE A 210 -14.27 8.76 6.11
C PHE A 210 -13.52 10.06 6.43
N ALA A 211 -13.66 10.53 7.66
CA ALA A 211 -13.29 11.89 8.06
C ALA A 211 -12.47 11.89 9.37
N THR A 212 -11.60 10.90 9.53
CA THR A 212 -10.80 10.65 10.76
C THR A 212 -9.30 10.85 10.57
N GLY A 213 -8.90 11.43 9.44
CA GLY A 213 -7.53 11.38 8.96
C GLY A 213 -7.14 9.97 8.49
N TRP A 214 -6.02 9.87 7.76
CA TRP A 214 -5.49 8.58 7.29
C TRP A 214 -5.06 7.65 8.44
N THR A 215 -4.80 8.22 9.62
CA THR A 215 -4.44 7.47 10.81
C THR A 215 -5.65 6.79 11.45
N ALA A 216 -6.86 7.28 11.18
CA ALA A 216 -8.13 6.72 11.65
C ALA A 216 -8.13 6.33 13.14
N TYR A 217 -7.65 7.23 13.99
CA TYR A 217 -7.50 6.95 15.42
C TYR A 217 -8.82 6.55 16.09
N ALA A 218 -8.74 5.53 16.93
CA ALA A 218 -9.76 5.28 17.94
C ALA A 218 -9.74 6.41 19.00
N PRO A 219 -10.87 6.69 19.68
CA PRO A 219 -12.18 6.07 19.50
C PRO A 219 -12.96 6.68 18.32
N LEU A 220 -12.47 7.76 17.69
CA LEU A 220 -13.20 8.47 16.65
C LEU A 220 -13.61 7.55 15.49
N SER A 221 -12.69 6.74 14.96
CA SER A 221 -12.99 5.79 13.88
C SER A 221 -13.99 4.68 14.25
N ALA A 222 -14.21 4.39 15.53
CA ALA A 222 -15.26 3.46 15.93
C ALA A 222 -16.66 4.11 15.88
N GLN A 223 -16.74 5.45 15.94
CA GLN A 223 -17.99 6.19 16.11
C GLN A 223 -18.45 6.95 14.86
N MET A 224 -17.59 7.05 13.84
CA MET A 224 -17.92 7.80 12.62
C MET A 224 -18.99 7.12 11.76
N PRO A 225 -19.69 7.89 10.90
CA PRO A 225 -20.64 7.38 9.92
C PRO A 225 -20.04 6.35 8.95
N LEU A 226 -20.90 5.84 8.08
CA LEU A 226 -20.63 4.67 7.25
C LEU A 226 -19.42 4.80 6.31
N GLY A 227 -19.03 6.01 5.94
CA GLY A 227 -17.81 6.27 5.16
C GLY A 227 -16.55 5.65 5.79
N GLN A 228 -16.49 5.56 7.12
CA GLN A 228 -15.38 4.91 7.83
C GLN A 228 -15.24 3.43 7.50
N THR A 229 -16.35 2.70 7.37
CA THR A 229 -16.36 1.27 7.02
C THR A 229 -15.75 1.02 5.63
N PHE A 230 -15.95 1.94 4.68
CA PHE A 230 -15.32 1.87 3.36
C PHE A 230 -13.80 1.91 3.47
N PHE A 231 -13.25 2.83 4.27
CA PHE A 231 -11.80 2.91 4.49
C PHE A 231 -11.27 1.67 5.21
N THR A 232 -11.93 1.26 6.30
CA THR A 232 -11.52 0.11 7.12
C THR A 232 -11.44 -1.19 6.31
N ILE A 233 -12.38 -1.43 5.39
CA ILE A 233 -12.35 -2.59 4.49
C ILE A 233 -11.38 -2.38 3.32
N ALA A 234 -11.29 -1.18 2.75
CA ALA A 234 -10.34 -0.88 1.67
C ALA A 234 -8.89 -1.17 2.06
N VAL A 235 -8.51 -0.85 3.31
CA VAL A 235 -7.18 -1.14 3.86
C VAL A 235 -6.89 -2.65 3.85
N GLN A 236 -7.89 -3.51 4.05
CA GLN A 236 -7.70 -4.97 4.00
C GLN A 236 -7.32 -5.43 2.59
N PHE A 237 -7.99 -4.92 1.55
CA PHE A 237 -7.66 -5.23 0.15
C PHE A 237 -6.29 -4.68 -0.25
N ALA A 238 -5.97 -3.44 0.14
CA ALA A 238 -4.66 -2.84 -0.12
C ALA A 238 -3.52 -3.58 0.61
N GLY A 239 -3.76 -3.99 1.87
CA GLY A 239 -2.83 -4.77 2.67
C GLY A 239 -2.58 -6.15 2.10
N ALA A 240 -3.63 -6.88 1.72
CA ALA A 240 -3.53 -8.19 1.08
C ALA A 240 -2.77 -8.12 -0.26
N SER A 241 -3.05 -7.11 -1.09
CA SER A 241 -2.28 -6.80 -2.30
C SER A 241 -0.79 -6.62 -2.00
N SER A 242 -0.48 -5.80 -0.99
CA SER A 242 0.90 -5.48 -0.63
C SER A 242 1.66 -6.71 -0.13
N ILE A 243 1.05 -7.51 0.75
CA ILE A 243 1.67 -8.74 1.29
C ILE A 243 1.93 -9.75 0.17
N ALA A 244 0.92 -10.01 -0.68
CA ALA A 244 1.06 -10.94 -1.81
C ALA A 244 2.17 -10.51 -2.78
N THR A 245 2.23 -9.23 -3.10
CA THR A 245 3.26 -8.64 -3.96
C THR A 245 4.66 -8.76 -3.35
N ALA A 246 4.81 -8.44 -2.06
CA ALA A 246 6.09 -8.51 -1.36
C ALA A 246 6.60 -9.95 -1.22
N LEU A 247 5.73 -10.90 -0.87
CA LEU A 247 6.10 -12.33 -0.84
C LEU A 247 6.60 -12.79 -2.22
N ASN A 248 5.92 -12.38 -3.28
CA ASN A 248 6.32 -12.71 -4.64
C ASN A 248 7.69 -12.14 -4.99
N PHE A 249 7.97 -10.86 -4.67
CA PHE A 249 9.30 -10.28 -4.84
C PHE A 249 10.38 -11.01 -4.03
N LEU A 250 10.12 -11.35 -2.76
CA LEU A 250 11.09 -12.06 -1.93
C LEU A 250 11.48 -13.39 -2.55
N VAL A 251 10.50 -14.22 -2.91
CA VAL A 251 10.76 -15.55 -3.48
C VAL A 251 11.46 -15.41 -4.83
N THR A 252 11.02 -14.47 -5.69
CA THR A 252 11.66 -14.20 -6.98
C THR A 252 13.13 -13.83 -6.81
N ILE A 253 13.44 -12.86 -5.94
CA ILE A 253 14.81 -12.39 -5.70
C ILE A 253 15.68 -13.49 -5.09
N ILE A 254 15.15 -14.31 -4.18
CA ILE A 254 15.94 -15.34 -3.50
C ILE A 254 16.22 -16.52 -4.43
N THR A 255 15.24 -16.95 -5.22
CA THR A 255 15.26 -18.28 -5.88
C THR A 255 15.46 -18.24 -7.39
N MET A 256 15.20 -17.11 -8.06
CA MET A 256 15.17 -17.04 -9.54
C MET A 256 16.28 -16.20 -10.17
N ARG A 257 17.29 -15.80 -9.40
CA ARG A 257 18.46 -15.08 -9.95
C ARG A 257 19.21 -15.93 -10.97
N ALA A 258 19.73 -15.28 -12.00
CA ALA A 258 20.59 -15.91 -12.99
C ALA A 258 21.81 -16.61 -12.33
N PRO A 259 22.24 -17.77 -12.87
CA PRO A 259 23.41 -18.48 -12.36
C PRO A 259 24.65 -17.58 -12.26
N GLY A 260 25.33 -17.59 -11.11
CA GLY A 260 26.52 -16.77 -10.84
C GLY A 260 26.25 -15.37 -10.24
N MET A 261 24.99 -14.94 -10.15
CA MET A 261 24.60 -13.72 -9.44
C MET A 261 24.41 -13.99 -7.95
N THR A 262 25.45 -13.74 -7.15
CA THR A 262 25.35 -13.77 -5.68
C THR A 262 24.58 -12.53 -5.17
N PHE A 263 24.12 -12.56 -3.91
CA PHE A 263 23.45 -11.39 -3.30
C PHE A 263 24.29 -10.10 -3.43
N PHE A 264 25.61 -10.18 -3.21
CA PHE A 264 26.50 -9.02 -3.34
C PHE A 264 26.88 -8.67 -4.79
N ARG A 265 26.19 -9.22 -5.78
CA ARG A 265 26.28 -8.84 -7.20
C ARG A 265 24.97 -8.29 -7.76
N MET A 266 23.91 -8.22 -6.95
CA MET A 266 22.62 -7.66 -7.38
C MET A 266 22.69 -6.12 -7.46
N PRO A 267 21.92 -5.48 -8.35
CA PRO A 267 21.72 -4.03 -8.33
C PRO A 267 21.17 -3.53 -6.99
N LEU A 268 21.46 -2.27 -6.63
CA LEU A 268 20.99 -1.70 -5.36
C LEU A 268 19.46 -1.50 -5.36
N LEU A 269 18.84 -1.34 -6.52
CA LEU A 269 17.38 -1.37 -6.63
C LEU A 269 16.79 -2.74 -6.25
N VAL A 270 17.49 -3.83 -6.57
CA VAL A 270 17.07 -5.19 -6.16
C VAL A 270 17.24 -5.38 -4.66
N TRP A 271 18.37 -4.91 -4.08
CA TRP A 271 18.55 -4.88 -2.63
C TRP A 271 17.47 -4.07 -1.90
N ALA A 272 17.14 -2.90 -2.42
CA ALA A 272 16.10 -2.04 -1.87
C ALA A 272 14.72 -2.71 -1.90
N ASN A 273 14.36 -3.39 -2.99
CA ASN A 273 13.11 -4.13 -3.07
C ASN A 273 13.10 -5.38 -2.19
N PHE A 274 14.23 -6.05 -2.04
CA PHE A 274 14.39 -7.16 -1.10
C PHE A 274 14.09 -6.72 0.34
N THR A 275 14.73 -5.64 0.82
CA THR A 275 14.52 -5.14 2.18
C THR A 275 13.14 -4.52 2.38
N THR A 276 12.61 -3.84 1.36
CA THR A 276 11.22 -3.34 1.35
C THR A 276 10.23 -4.48 1.50
N SER A 277 10.43 -5.58 0.77
CA SER A 277 9.52 -6.71 0.82
C SER A 277 9.56 -7.43 2.17
N LEU A 278 10.72 -7.51 2.82
CA LEU A 278 10.82 -7.98 4.22
C LEU A 278 9.98 -7.11 5.17
N LEU A 279 10.11 -5.78 5.07
CA LEU A 279 9.30 -4.87 5.88
C LEU A 279 7.80 -5.05 5.64
N VAL A 280 7.38 -5.16 4.38
CA VAL A 280 5.96 -5.33 4.02
C VAL A 280 5.39 -6.60 4.65
N VAL A 281 6.08 -7.74 4.50
CA VAL A 281 5.58 -9.03 5.02
C VAL A 281 5.47 -9.04 6.54
N ILE A 282 6.40 -8.40 7.25
CA ILE A 282 6.42 -8.37 8.72
C ILE A 282 5.47 -7.29 9.28
N ALA A 283 5.46 -6.09 8.70
CA ALA A 283 4.76 -4.94 9.26
C ALA A 283 3.29 -4.84 8.81
N THR A 284 2.98 -5.13 7.55
CA THR A 284 1.63 -4.89 6.99
C THR A 284 0.50 -5.62 7.71
N PRO A 285 0.69 -6.82 8.31
CA PRO A 285 -0.34 -7.43 9.15
C PRO A 285 -0.83 -6.55 10.30
N PHE A 286 -0.02 -5.61 10.81
CA PHE A 286 -0.40 -4.77 11.95
C PHE A 286 -1.40 -3.67 11.58
N ILE A 287 -1.33 -3.08 10.37
CA ILE A 287 -2.38 -2.15 9.91
C ILE A 287 -3.68 -2.87 9.59
N ALA A 288 -3.57 -4.09 9.04
CA ALA A 288 -4.73 -4.95 8.87
C ALA A 288 -5.37 -5.22 10.24
N GLY A 289 -4.56 -5.54 11.26
CA GLY A 289 -5.00 -5.76 12.63
C GLY A 289 -5.68 -4.55 13.28
N SER A 290 -5.09 -3.35 13.21
CA SER A 290 -5.72 -2.16 13.79
C SER A 290 -7.07 -1.84 13.15
N GLN A 291 -7.17 -1.95 11.82
CA GLN A 291 -8.42 -1.77 11.11
C GLN A 291 -9.40 -2.93 11.36
N PHE A 292 -8.92 -4.16 11.56
CA PHE A 292 -9.77 -5.30 11.90
C PHE A 292 -10.40 -5.10 13.28
N PHE A 293 -9.65 -4.63 14.28
CA PHE A 293 -10.22 -4.29 15.58
C PHE A 293 -11.26 -3.16 15.49
N ILE A 294 -11.03 -2.13 14.67
CA ILE A 294 -12.06 -1.11 14.40
C ILE A 294 -13.30 -1.74 13.75
N LEU A 295 -13.12 -2.65 12.80
CA LEU A 295 -14.25 -3.35 12.16
C LEU A 295 -15.02 -4.19 13.19
N LEU A 296 -14.34 -4.86 14.12
CA LEU A 296 -14.99 -5.66 15.17
C LEU A 296 -15.72 -4.78 16.19
N ASP A 297 -15.16 -3.63 16.56
CA ASP A 297 -15.84 -2.66 17.43
C ASP A 297 -17.11 -2.14 16.76
N ARG A 298 -17.04 -1.77 15.49
CA ARG A 298 -18.17 -1.23 14.72
C ARG A 298 -19.24 -2.27 14.42
N ALA A 299 -18.83 -3.47 13.97
CA ALA A 299 -19.75 -4.47 13.44
C ALA A 299 -20.25 -5.47 14.49
N LEU A 300 -19.45 -5.75 15.52
CA LEU A 300 -19.73 -6.80 16.51
C LEU A 300 -19.72 -6.29 17.96
N GLY A 301 -19.42 -5.02 18.22
CA GLY A 301 -19.42 -4.44 19.56
C GLY A 301 -18.37 -5.04 20.50
N MET A 302 -17.20 -5.43 19.97
CA MET A 302 -16.16 -6.12 20.75
C MET A 302 -15.35 -5.21 21.71
N ASN A 303 -15.58 -3.90 21.69
CA ASN A 303 -15.07 -2.91 22.65
C ASN A 303 -13.54 -2.89 22.85
N PHE A 304 -12.75 -3.20 21.81
CA PHE A 304 -11.28 -3.12 21.86
C PHE A 304 -10.78 -1.73 22.25
N PHE A 305 -11.45 -0.67 21.78
CA PHE A 305 -11.03 0.71 21.99
C PHE A 305 -12.06 1.60 22.70
N ASP A 306 -13.09 0.98 23.30
CA ASP A 306 -14.07 1.70 24.11
C ASP A 306 -13.61 1.79 25.58
N ASN A 307 -13.16 2.98 25.99
CA ASN A 307 -12.68 3.22 27.34
C ASN A 307 -13.77 3.07 28.42
N THR A 308 -15.05 3.13 28.06
CA THR A 308 -16.16 2.92 29.00
C THR A 308 -16.38 1.44 29.30
N ASN A 309 -15.92 0.57 28.39
CA ASN A 309 -16.04 -0.89 28.45
C ASN A 309 -14.67 -1.58 28.55
N SER A 310 -13.71 -0.97 29.26
CA SER A 310 -12.35 -1.48 29.53
C SER A 310 -11.39 -1.60 28.33
N GLY A 311 -11.77 -1.07 27.16
CA GLY A 311 -10.89 -0.98 25.99
C GLY A 311 -9.77 0.06 26.15
N ASP A 312 -8.69 -0.10 25.38
CA ASP A 312 -7.50 0.77 25.43
C ASP A 312 -7.29 1.51 24.11
N VAL A 313 -7.63 2.80 24.10
CA VAL A 313 -7.43 3.69 22.95
C VAL A 313 -5.95 3.82 22.54
N LEU A 314 -5.01 3.78 23.49
CA LEU A 314 -3.58 3.90 23.19
C LEU A 314 -3.02 2.64 22.53
N MET A 315 -3.62 1.48 22.79
CA MET A 315 -3.30 0.25 22.07
C MET A 315 -3.47 0.43 20.56
N TYR A 316 -4.53 1.12 20.10
CA TYR A 316 -4.71 1.42 18.68
C TYR A 316 -3.48 2.11 18.09
N GLN A 317 -2.99 3.16 18.77
CA GLN A 317 -1.86 3.94 18.29
C GLN A 317 -0.58 3.10 18.26
N HIS A 318 -0.34 2.27 19.28
CA HIS A 318 0.82 1.37 19.27
C HIS A 318 0.77 0.38 18.10
N VAL A 319 -0.36 -0.29 17.87
CA VAL A 319 -0.52 -1.25 16.76
C VAL A 319 -0.42 -0.56 15.40
N PHE A 320 -1.11 0.57 15.23
CA PHE A 320 -1.07 1.36 14.00
C PHE A 320 0.35 1.83 13.69
N TRP A 321 1.05 2.44 14.64
CA TRP A 321 2.40 2.96 14.38
C TRP A 321 3.45 1.86 14.25
N PHE A 322 3.27 0.72 14.90
CA PHE A 322 4.14 -0.44 14.71
C PHE A 322 4.17 -0.89 13.25
N TYR A 323 3.08 -0.68 12.48
CA TYR A 323 3.12 -0.73 11.02
C TYR A 323 3.58 0.59 10.39
N SER A 324 2.89 1.68 10.70
CA SER A 324 2.91 2.89 9.88
C SER A 324 4.27 3.59 9.87
N HIS A 325 5.10 3.37 10.89
CA HIS A 325 6.47 3.84 10.85
C HIS A 325 7.37 2.96 9.95
N PRO A 326 7.42 1.62 10.07
CA PRO A 326 7.97 0.77 9.01
C PRO A 326 7.47 1.10 7.60
N ALA A 327 6.20 1.47 7.45
CA ALA A 327 5.60 1.83 6.17
C ALA A 327 6.25 3.04 5.50
N VAL A 328 6.74 4.02 6.26
CA VAL A 328 7.49 5.14 5.65
C VAL A 328 8.84 4.69 5.08
N TYR A 329 9.45 3.63 5.62
CA TYR A 329 10.62 3.02 5.00
C TYR A 329 10.24 2.19 3.77
N ILE A 330 9.10 1.51 3.79
CA ILE A 330 8.55 0.84 2.59
C ILE A 330 8.40 1.84 1.43
N MET A 331 7.97 3.07 1.73
CA MET A 331 7.87 4.17 0.77
C MET A 331 9.24 4.69 0.31
N MET A 332 10.27 4.67 1.16
CA MET A 332 11.56 5.31 0.85
C MET A 332 12.62 4.38 0.27
N LEU A 333 12.70 3.14 0.73
CA LEU A 333 13.75 2.21 0.35
C LEU A 333 13.83 1.97 -1.16
N PRO A 334 12.71 1.72 -1.90
CA PRO A 334 12.76 1.58 -3.35
C PRO A 334 13.27 2.85 -4.05
N GLY A 335 12.86 4.02 -3.56
CA GLY A 335 13.34 5.32 -4.04
C GLY A 335 14.87 5.46 -3.91
N PHE A 336 15.45 5.04 -2.79
CA PHE A 336 16.91 4.99 -2.63
C PHE A 336 17.58 4.07 -3.64
N GLY A 337 16.96 2.92 -3.94
CA GLY A 337 17.41 2.00 -4.97
C GLY A 337 17.43 2.66 -6.35
N ILE A 338 16.33 3.30 -6.75
CA ILE A 338 16.20 4.00 -8.03
C ILE A 338 17.26 5.10 -8.16
N VAL A 339 17.39 5.94 -7.14
CA VAL A 339 18.38 7.04 -7.10
C VAL A 339 19.80 6.50 -7.25
N SER A 340 20.12 5.36 -6.63
CA SER A 340 21.43 4.72 -6.75
C SER A 340 21.74 4.30 -8.19
N GLU A 341 20.77 3.68 -8.88
CA GLU A 341 20.95 3.26 -10.28
C GLU A 341 21.03 4.47 -11.23
N VAL A 342 20.19 5.49 -11.03
CA VAL A 342 20.18 6.72 -11.84
C VAL A 342 21.52 7.46 -11.70
N ILE A 343 22.00 7.67 -10.47
CA ILE A 343 23.26 8.38 -10.22
C ILE A 343 24.43 7.62 -10.81
N SER A 344 24.53 6.30 -10.56
CA SER A 344 25.61 5.47 -11.11
C SER A 344 25.64 5.53 -12.65
N THR A 345 24.46 5.39 -13.27
CA THR A 345 24.29 5.40 -14.73
C THR A 345 24.67 6.74 -15.36
N HIS A 346 24.17 7.85 -14.80
CA HIS A 346 24.35 9.18 -15.38
C HIS A 346 25.62 9.89 -14.92
N ALA A 347 26.32 9.39 -13.90
CA ALA A 347 27.68 9.81 -13.54
C ALA A 347 28.78 8.95 -14.20
N ARG A 348 28.38 7.90 -14.95
CA ARG A 348 29.28 6.93 -15.62
C ARG A 348 30.29 6.31 -14.66
N LYS A 349 29.89 6.05 -13.41
CA LYS A 349 30.77 5.59 -12.35
C LYS A 349 30.06 4.57 -11.46
N PRO A 350 30.71 3.46 -11.07
CA PRO A 350 30.11 2.53 -10.12
C PRO A 350 29.76 3.23 -8.82
N ILE A 351 28.71 2.75 -8.17
CA ILE A 351 28.27 3.29 -6.89
C ILE A 351 29.38 3.14 -5.83
N PHE A 352 29.72 4.25 -5.19
CA PHE A 352 30.67 4.25 -4.09
C PHE A 352 30.04 3.58 -2.87
N GLY A 353 30.81 2.71 -2.19
CA GLY A 353 30.33 2.11 -0.93
C GLY A 353 29.20 1.08 -1.08
N TYR A 354 29.08 0.39 -2.23
CA TYR A 354 28.02 -0.60 -2.51
C TYR A 354 27.65 -1.50 -1.32
N ARG A 355 28.63 -2.15 -0.68
CA ARG A 355 28.37 -3.05 0.46
C ARG A 355 27.80 -2.30 1.67
N MET A 356 28.32 -1.11 1.96
CA MET A 356 27.82 -0.27 3.06
C MET A 356 26.39 0.20 2.79
N MET A 357 26.07 0.53 1.54
CA MET A 357 24.69 0.83 1.14
C MET A 357 23.78 -0.38 1.33
N ALA A 358 24.18 -1.58 0.88
CA ALA A 358 23.40 -2.80 1.11
C ALA A 358 23.17 -3.08 2.60
N PHE A 359 24.21 -3.00 3.44
CA PHE A 359 24.07 -3.17 4.90
C PHE A 359 23.20 -2.09 5.54
N SER A 360 23.28 -0.83 5.07
CA SER A 360 22.44 0.25 5.57
C SER A 360 20.95 0.04 5.27
N LEU A 361 20.61 -0.62 4.14
CA LEU A 361 19.24 -1.02 3.83
C LEU A 361 18.74 -2.03 4.86
N VAL A 362 19.55 -3.04 5.21
CA VAL A 362 19.20 -4.04 6.23
C VAL A 362 19.11 -3.42 7.63
N ALA A 363 20.01 -2.50 7.97
CA ALA A 363 19.97 -1.79 9.25
C ALA A 363 18.65 -1.02 9.45
N ILE A 364 18.14 -0.39 8.38
CA ILE A 364 16.82 0.28 8.41
C ILE A 364 15.67 -0.72 8.61
N VAL A 365 15.76 -1.94 8.08
CA VAL A 365 14.74 -2.97 8.34
C VAL A 365 14.67 -3.27 9.84
N ILE A 366 15.81 -3.48 10.48
CA ILE A 366 15.89 -3.85 11.90
C ILE A 366 15.43 -2.68 12.78
N LEU A 367 16.03 -1.50 12.58
CA LEU A 367 15.74 -0.32 13.38
C LEU A 367 14.31 0.19 13.14
N GLY A 368 13.71 -0.06 11.97
CA GLY A 368 12.36 0.38 11.66
C GLY A 368 11.29 -0.15 12.61
N PHE A 369 11.53 -1.30 13.25
CA PHE A 369 10.64 -1.89 14.25
C PHE A 369 10.92 -1.42 15.69
N THR A 370 11.92 -0.57 15.91
CA THR A 370 12.32 -0.13 17.26
C THR A 370 12.04 1.33 17.55
N VAL A 371 11.30 2.03 16.69
CA VAL A 371 11.20 3.51 16.70
C VAL A 371 9.77 4.03 16.62
N TRP A 372 8.77 3.15 16.44
CA TRP A 372 7.40 3.55 16.09
C TRP A 372 6.76 4.54 17.06
N ALA A 373 7.10 4.44 18.35
CA ALA A 373 6.45 5.22 19.39
C ALA A 373 6.93 6.68 19.45
N HIS A 374 7.88 7.10 18.61
CA HIS A 374 8.18 8.53 18.43
C HIS A 374 6.99 9.34 17.90
N HIS A 375 6.00 8.69 17.27
CA HIS A 375 4.72 9.31 16.87
C HIS A 375 3.76 9.50 18.04
N MET A 376 4.13 9.03 19.23
CA MET A 376 3.27 8.95 20.42
C MET A 376 3.83 9.75 21.60
N PHE A 377 4.90 10.54 21.43
CA PHE A 377 5.56 11.25 22.53
C PHE A 377 4.62 12.16 23.34
N VAL A 378 3.57 12.68 22.70
CA VAL A 378 2.54 13.53 23.33
C VAL A 378 1.21 12.81 23.57
N SER A 379 1.13 11.50 23.36
CA SER A 379 -0.12 10.73 23.47
C SER A 379 -0.48 10.32 24.91
N GLY A 380 0.43 10.52 25.87
CA GLY A 380 0.31 9.93 27.21
C GLY A 380 0.84 8.49 27.32
N MET A 381 1.60 8.02 26.31
CA MET A 381 2.30 6.73 26.38
C MET A 381 3.22 6.63 27.61
N ALA A 382 3.55 5.40 28.03
CA ALA A 382 4.39 5.14 29.19
C ALA A 382 5.74 5.89 29.11
N ASN A 383 6.07 6.64 30.18
CA ASN A 383 7.21 7.56 30.20
C ASN A 383 8.55 6.88 29.93
N TRP A 384 8.74 5.64 30.42
CA TRP A 384 9.99 4.90 30.29
C TRP A 384 10.32 4.50 28.84
N LEU A 385 9.34 4.48 27.94
CA LEU A 385 9.56 4.18 26.52
C LEU A 385 10.10 5.38 25.73
N ARG A 386 9.92 6.62 26.23
CA ARG A 386 10.22 7.84 25.48
C ARG A 386 11.70 7.96 25.11
N VAL A 387 12.59 7.81 26.11
CA VAL A 387 14.05 7.94 25.92
C VAL A 387 14.61 6.84 25.00
N PRO A 388 14.30 5.54 25.20
CA PRO A 388 14.72 4.50 24.26
C PRO A 388 14.26 4.74 22.81
N MET A 389 13.03 5.22 22.63
CA MET A 389 12.46 5.50 21.30
C MET A 389 13.12 6.72 20.65
N MET A 390 13.45 7.76 21.42
CA MET A 390 14.28 8.87 20.93
C MET A 390 15.63 8.37 20.41
N ILE A 391 16.37 7.62 21.24
CA ILE A 391 17.73 7.16 20.88
C ILE A 391 17.71 6.33 19.59
N THR A 392 16.82 5.35 19.52
CA THR A 392 16.68 4.49 18.33
C THR A 392 16.24 5.28 17.09
N THR A 393 15.38 6.29 17.25
CA THR A 393 14.97 7.20 16.16
C THR A 393 16.15 8.00 15.62
N LEU A 394 17.00 8.53 16.51
CA LEU A 394 18.21 9.24 16.09
C LEU A 394 19.21 8.31 15.38
N LEU A 395 19.30 7.05 15.80
CA LEU A 395 20.19 6.07 15.16
C LEU A 395 19.82 5.76 13.70
N ILE A 396 18.55 5.87 13.30
CA ILE A 396 18.11 5.71 11.89
C ILE A 396 18.80 6.71 10.96
N ALA A 397 19.16 7.90 11.46
CA ALA A 397 19.81 8.92 10.66
C ALA A 397 21.17 8.43 10.11
N VAL A 398 21.86 7.52 10.81
CA VAL A 398 23.18 7.02 10.41
C VAL A 398 23.12 6.16 9.13
N PRO A 399 22.33 5.06 9.05
CA PRO A 399 22.15 4.31 7.81
C PRO A 399 21.69 5.18 6.62
N THR A 400 20.89 6.19 6.90
CA THR A 400 20.39 7.12 5.88
C THR A 400 21.49 8.06 5.39
N GLY A 401 22.31 8.61 6.30
CA GLY A 401 23.46 9.45 5.98
C GLY A 401 24.51 8.72 5.14
N ILE A 402 24.78 7.44 5.42
CA ILE A 402 25.67 6.60 4.60
C ILE A 402 25.30 6.67 3.12
N LYS A 403 24.00 6.64 2.80
CA LYS A 403 23.53 6.68 1.40
C LYS A 403 23.78 8.04 0.76
N ILE A 404 23.46 9.13 1.46
CA ILE A 404 23.69 10.50 0.98
C ILE A 404 25.16 10.70 0.64
N PHE A 405 26.06 10.37 1.55
CA PHE A 405 27.50 10.51 1.31
C PHE A 405 28.01 9.57 0.22
N SER A 406 27.45 8.36 0.11
CA SER A 406 27.80 7.44 -0.98
C SER A 406 27.36 7.96 -2.35
N TRP A 407 26.19 8.59 -2.47
CA TRP A 407 25.76 9.24 -3.71
C TRP A 407 26.64 10.43 -4.06
N LEU A 408 26.94 11.32 -3.11
CA LEU A 408 27.87 12.44 -3.32
C LEU A 408 29.26 11.96 -3.75
N ALA A 409 29.78 10.93 -3.08
CA ALA A 409 31.05 10.31 -3.45
C ALA A 409 31.00 9.63 -4.81
N THR A 410 29.85 9.10 -5.25
CA THR A 410 29.65 8.55 -6.60
C THR A 410 29.71 9.67 -7.65
N LEU A 411 29.04 10.79 -7.40
CA LEU A 411 29.04 11.97 -8.28
C LEU A 411 30.42 12.63 -8.40
N TRP A 412 31.18 12.65 -7.30
CA TRP A 412 32.52 13.25 -7.26
C TRP A 412 33.43 12.64 -8.34
N ARG A 413 34.00 13.50 -9.21
CA ARG A 413 34.84 13.09 -10.35
C ARG A 413 34.15 12.11 -11.32
N GLY A 414 32.81 12.06 -11.33
CA GLY A 414 32.04 11.39 -12.38
C GLY A 414 31.86 12.26 -13.62
N ALA A 415 31.53 11.64 -14.76
CA ALA A 415 31.09 12.35 -15.96
C ALA A 415 29.56 12.51 -15.90
N ILE A 416 29.11 13.64 -15.34
CA ILE A 416 27.69 13.84 -15.00
C ILE A 416 26.90 14.32 -16.22
N HIS A 417 25.94 13.51 -16.66
CA HIS A 417 24.96 13.87 -17.69
C HIS A 417 23.66 14.36 -17.04
N LEU A 418 23.39 15.66 -17.14
CA LEU A 418 22.20 16.32 -16.58
C LEU A 418 20.91 16.05 -17.38
N THR A 419 20.52 14.78 -17.46
CA THR A 419 19.25 14.33 -18.03
C THR A 419 18.10 14.51 -17.02
N THR A 420 16.84 14.39 -17.45
CA THR A 420 15.68 14.50 -16.56
C THR A 420 15.75 13.56 -15.35
N PRO A 421 16.03 12.25 -15.48
CA PRO A 421 16.19 11.38 -14.30
C PRO A 421 17.29 11.86 -13.35
N MET A 422 18.41 12.34 -13.89
CA MET A 422 19.51 12.86 -13.09
C MET A 422 19.12 14.12 -12.31
N LEU A 423 18.34 15.04 -12.91
CA LEU A 423 17.83 16.22 -12.23
C LEU A 423 16.89 15.85 -11.06
N PHE A 424 16.01 14.86 -11.25
CA PHE A 424 15.19 14.33 -10.16
C PHE A 424 16.03 13.70 -9.05
N ALA A 425 17.09 12.96 -9.38
CA ALA A 425 17.99 12.38 -8.38
C ALA A 425 18.77 13.45 -7.58
N LEU A 426 19.23 14.52 -8.24
CA LEU A 426 19.89 15.64 -7.55
C LEU A 426 18.90 16.41 -6.66
N GLY A 427 17.71 16.72 -7.18
CA GLY A 427 16.64 17.36 -6.39
C GLY A 427 16.22 16.51 -5.20
N PHE A 428 16.18 15.18 -5.37
CA PHE A 428 15.95 14.24 -4.28
C PHE A 428 17.00 14.36 -3.19
N ILE A 429 18.30 14.34 -3.50
CA ILE A 429 19.37 14.47 -2.49
C ILE A 429 19.18 15.74 -1.66
N THR A 430 18.92 16.87 -2.31
CA THR A 430 18.74 18.16 -1.64
C THR A 430 17.48 18.16 -0.76
N MET A 431 16.31 17.88 -1.33
CA MET A 431 15.03 17.94 -0.61
C MET A 431 14.96 16.92 0.52
N PHE A 432 15.46 15.71 0.28
CA PHE A 432 15.49 14.66 1.28
C PHE A 432 16.43 15.00 2.44
N THR A 433 17.57 15.65 2.18
CA THR A 433 18.48 16.08 3.26
C THR A 433 17.82 17.14 4.15
N LEU A 434 17.16 18.14 3.56
CA LEU A 434 16.44 19.17 4.31
C LEU A 434 15.30 18.57 5.15
N GLY A 435 14.50 17.69 4.56
CA GLY A 435 13.46 16.96 5.27
C GLY A 435 14.02 16.09 6.40
N GLY A 436 15.11 15.37 6.14
CA GLY A 436 15.78 14.51 7.13
C GLY A 436 16.27 15.28 8.36
N ILE A 437 16.84 16.48 8.17
CA ILE A 437 17.28 17.34 9.28
C ILE A 437 16.09 17.73 10.17
N SER A 438 14.96 18.14 9.58
CA SER A 438 13.76 18.44 10.35
C SER A 438 13.20 17.20 11.08
N GLY A 439 13.31 16.01 10.49
CA GLY A 439 12.91 14.75 11.11
C GLY A 439 13.75 14.42 12.36
N ILE A 440 15.05 14.72 12.35
CA ILE A 440 15.92 14.57 13.53
C ILE A 440 15.42 15.46 14.68
N MET A 441 14.99 16.68 14.39
CA MET A 441 14.44 17.59 15.39
C MET A 441 13.14 17.04 16.00
N LEU A 442 12.27 16.45 15.19
CA LEU A 442 11.03 15.81 15.66
C LEU A 442 11.28 14.54 16.47
N GLY A 443 12.41 13.87 16.25
CA GLY A 443 12.81 12.69 17.01
C GLY A 443 13.25 12.99 18.44
N LEU A 444 13.49 14.25 18.79
CA LEU A 444 13.87 14.69 20.13
C LEU A 444 12.63 14.86 21.01
N ILE A 445 12.63 14.23 22.18
CA ILE A 445 11.60 14.48 23.18
C ILE A 445 11.80 15.89 23.79
N PRO A 446 10.72 16.63 24.07
CA PRO A 446 10.79 17.94 24.74
C PRO A 446 11.44 17.89 26.13
#